data_AF-A0A636DFM9-F1
#
_entry.id   AF-A0A636DFM9-F1
#
_cell.length_a   1.000
_cell.length_b   1.000
_cell.length_c   1.000
_cell.angle_alpha   90.00
_cell.angle_beta   90.00
_cell.angle_gamma   90.00
#
_symmetry.space_group_name_H-M   'P 1'
#
loop_
_entity.id
_entity.type
_entity.pdbx_description
1 polymer ?
#
loop_
_entity_poly.entity_id
_entity_poly.type
_entity_poly.pdbx_seq_one_letter_code
_entity_poly.pdbx_strand_id
1 'polypeptide(L)'
;MHSENIKLQEEKHKSYLIKKQREREEEERRAKEKELYERPLKEFINKKIRESGLSEMDFKRTISSSCDYLFSVSTKAKYFAEKPELFEKYRDERLIRFSIKRPDGKVGKVEIYTENGELIFEQYKTLKLV
;
A
#
# COMPACT_ATOMS: atom_id res chain seq x y z
N MET A 1 21.24 16.44 51.94
CA MET A 1 22.37 15.91 51.17
C MET A 1 22.16 14.47 50.68
N HIS A 2 22.26 13.41 51.51
CA HIS A 2 22.17 12.01 51.01
C HIS A 2 20.74 11.56 50.63
N SER A 3 19.72 11.95 51.41
CA SER A 3 18.31 11.61 51.13
C SER A 3 17.73 12.31 49.89
N GLU A 4 18.14 13.54 49.62
CA GLU A 4 17.71 14.30 48.42
C GLU A 4 18.28 13.71 47.13
N ASN A 5 19.50 13.16 47.19
CA ASN A 5 20.15 12.54 46.03
C ASN A 5 19.47 11.22 45.64
N ILE A 6 19.00 10.44 46.63
CA ILE A 6 18.22 9.22 46.41
C ILE A 6 16.87 9.54 45.77
N LYS A 7 16.13 10.54 46.30
CA LYS A 7 14.85 10.98 45.73
C LYS A 7 15.00 11.45 44.28
N LEU A 8 16.04 12.23 43.98
CA LEU A 8 16.30 12.70 42.62
C LEU A 8 16.63 11.54 41.65
N GLN A 9 17.35 10.52 42.10
CA GLN A 9 17.61 9.33 41.30
C GLN A 9 16.34 8.50 41.05
N GLU A 10 15.48 8.35 42.04
CA GLU A 10 14.18 7.67 41.89
C GLU A 10 13.25 8.41 40.92
N GLU A 11 13.20 9.75 40.99
CA GLU A 11 12.42 10.57 40.06
C GLU A 11 12.94 10.46 38.63
N LYS A 12 14.26 10.49 38.44
CA LYS A 12 14.89 10.26 37.12
C LYS A 12 14.57 8.87 36.59
N HIS A 13 14.62 7.85 37.43
CA HIS A 13 14.29 6.47 37.04
C HIS A 13 12.81 6.33 36.66
N LYS A 14 11.90 6.89 37.46
CA LYS A 14 10.45 6.94 37.14
C LYS A 14 10.19 7.66 35.83
N SER A 15 10.82 8.82 35.62
CA SER A 15 10.71 9.58 34.37
C SER A 15 11.22 8.78 33.16
N TYR A 16 12.31 8.03 33.31
CA TYR A 16 12.85 7.18 32.25
C TYR A 16 11.89 6.04 31.89
N LEU A 17 11.31 5.36 32.89
CA LEU A 17 10.34 4.29 32.66
C LEU A 17 9.09 4.80 31.93
N ILE A 18 8.57 5.97 32.32
CA ILE A 18 7.41 6.60 31.65
C ILE A 18 7.75 6.92 30.19
N LYS A 19 8.93 7.49 29.93
CA LYS A 19 9.36 7.80 28.56
C LYS A 19 9.44 6.53 27.71
N LYS A 20 10.07 5.47 28.22
CA LYS A 20 10.20 4.18 27.53
C LYS A 20 8.85 3.49 27.30
N GLN A 21 7.88 3.71 28.18
CA GLN A 21 6.52 3.24 27.96
C GLN A 21 5.84 4.00 26.81
N ARG A 22 5.90 5.34 26.80
CA ARG A 22 5.32 6.16 25.72
C ARG A 22 5.93 5.84 24.36
N GLU A 23 7.24 5.61 24.30
CA GLU A 23 7.92 5.21 23.05
C GLU A 23 7.38 3.88 22.51
N ARG A 24 7.17 2.89 23.39
CA ARG A 24 6.56 1.60 23.01
C ARG A 24 5.12 1.76 22.54
N GLU A 25 4.31 2.54 23.26
CA GLU A 25 2.92 2.81 22.88
C GLU A 25 2.83 3.52 21.52
N GLU A 26 3.74 4.46 21.24
CA GLU A 26 3.81 5.15 19.96
C GLU A 26 4.27 4.22 18.82
N GLU A 27 5.25 3.36 19.06
CA GLU A 27 5.70 2.35 18.10
C GLU A 27 4.58 1.36 17.76
N GLU A 28 3.86 0.86 18.77
CA GLU A 28 2.70 0.00 18.56
C GLU A 28 1.59 0.68 17.77
N ARG A 29 1.30 1.97 18.06
CA ARG A 29 0.31 2.74 17.30
C ARG A 29 0.72 2.86 15.83
N ARG A 30 1.97 3.26 15.56
CA ARG A 30 2.50 3.38 14.18
C ARG A 30 2.47 2.04 13.45
N ALA A 31 2.78 0.93 14.14
CA ALA A 31 2.71 -0.41 13.56
C ALA A 31 1.27 -0.80 13.19
N LYS A 32 0.30 -0.50 14.07
CA LYS A 32 -1.14 -0.74 13.82
C LYS A 32 -1.65 0.10 12.64
N GLU A 33 -1.31 1.39 12.60
CA GLU A 33 -1.67 2.29 11.50
C GLU A 33 -1.08 1.79 10.17
N LYS A 34 0.19 1.39 10.16
CA LYS A 34 0.85 0.82 8.98
C LYS A 34 0.17 -0.47 8.52
N GLU A 35 -0.17 -1.36 9.45
CA GLU A 35 -0.82 -2.63 9.10
C GLU A 35 -2.24 -2.39 8.55
N LEU A 36 -3.03 -1.49 9.14
CA LEU A 36 -4.33 -1.10 8.60
C LEU A 36 -4.20 -0.48 7.20
N TYR A 37 -3.12 0.26 6.96
CA TYR A 37 -2.84 0.85 5.67
C TYR A 37 -2.46 -0.19 4.61
N GLU A 38 -1.61 -1.16 4.94
CA GLU A 38 -1.09 -2.16 4.00
C GLU A 38 -2.04 -3.33 3.75
N ARG A 39 -2.91 -3.65 4.73
CA ARG A 39 -3.77 -4.84 4.70
C ARG A 39 -4.61 -4.97 3.43
N PRO A 40 -5.34 -3.95 2.93
CA PRO A 40 -6.15 -4.10 1.72
C PRO A 40 -5.33 -4.50 0.49
N LEU A 41 -4.14 -3.91 0.32
CA LEU A 41 -3.24 -4.26 -0.77
C LEU A 41 -2.70 -5.70 -0.64
N LYS A 42 -2.32 -6.13 0.57
CA LYS A 42 -1.88 -7.51 0.83
C LYS A 42 -2.99 -8.51 0.51
N GLU A 43 -4.21 -8.25 0.97
CA GLU A 43 -5.39 -9.09 0.69
C GLU A 43 -5.70 -9.15 -0.80
N PHE A 44 -5.65 -8.02 -1.49
CA PHE A 44 -5.83 -7.96 -2.95
C PHE A 44 -4.80 -8.81 -3.69
N ILE A 45 -3.51 -8.66 -3.38
CA ILE A 45 -2.42 -9.42 -4.02
C ILE A 45 -2.61 -10.92 -3.76
N ASN A 46 -2.88 -11.31 -2.51
CA ASN A 46 -3.11 -12.71 -2.14
C ASN A 46 -4.31 -13.31 -2.88
N LYS A 47 -5.40 -12.54 -3.02
CA LYS A 47 -6.57 -12.95 -3.81
C LYS A 47 -6.18 -13.20 -5.27
N LYS A 48 -5.43 -12.29 -5.91
CA LYS A 48 -4.97 -12.44 -7.30
C LYS A 48 -4.04 -13.64 -7.52
N ILE A 49 -3.13 -13.91 -6.58
CA ILE A 49 -2.27 -15.11 -6.61
C ILE A 49 -3.11 -16.38 -6.52
N ARG A 50 -4.08 -16.41 -5.60
CA ARG A 50 -4.97 -17.57 -5.44
C ARG A 50 -5.82 -17.80 -6.70
N GLU A 51 -6.37 -16.73 -7.27
CA GLU A 51 -7.16 -16.76 -8.50
C GLU A 51 -6.35 -17.26 -9.71
N SER A 52 -5.05 -16.98 -9.76
CA SER A 52 -4.20 -17.46 -10.86
C SER A 52 -3.79 -18.93 -10.75
N GLY A 53 -3.95 -19.55 -9.58
CA GLY A 53 -3.48 -20.92 -9.33
C GLY A 53 -1.95 -21.10 -9.39
N LEU A 54 -1.20 -20.00 -9.25
CA LEU A 54 0.26 -19.99 -9.34
C LEU A 54 0.86 -19.84 -7.94
N SER A 55 2.12 -20.26 -7.79
CA SER A 55 2.91 -19.81 -6.65
C SER A 55 3.09 -18.29 -6.70
N GLU A 56 3.33 -17.65 -5.56
CA GLU A 56 3.61 -16.21 -5.51
C GLU A 56 4.79 -15.82 -6.41
N MET A 57 5.83 -16.65 -6.43
CA MET A 57 7.02 -16.45 -7.26
C MET A 57 6.68 -16.52 -8.75
N ASP A 58 5.91 -17.51 -9.17
CA ASP A 58 5.52 -17.66 -10.58
C ASP A 58 4.56 -16.54 -10.98
N PHE A 59 3.60 -16.18 -10.13
CA PHE A 59 2.70 -15.05 -10.34
C PHE A 59 3.47 -13.74 -10.58
N LYS A 60 4.46 -13.44 -9.73
CA LYS A 60 5.34 -12.27 -9.90
C LYS A 60 6.20 -12.38 -11.15
N ARG A 61 6.62 -13.59 -11.55
CA ARG A 61 7.42 -13.79 -12.75
C ARG A 61 6.60 -13.57 -14.02
N THR A 62 5.40 -14.14 -14.10
CA THR A 62 4.65 -14.29 -15.36
C THR A 62 3.48 -13.31 -15.51
N ILE A 63 2.79 -12.95 -14.42
CA ILE A 63 1.56 -12.13 -14.47
C ILE A 63 1.83 -10.72 -13.96
N SER A 64 2.29 -10.59 -12.72
CA SER A 64 2.40 -9.28 -12.08
C SER A 64 3.68 -8.57 -12.49
N SER A 65 3.53 -7.36 -13.04
CA SER A 65 4.65 -6.42 -13.19
C SER A 65 4.80 -5.52 -11.97
N SER A 66 3.68 -4.99 -11.46
CA SER A 66 3.62 -4.25 -10.20
C SER A 66 2.19 -4.25 -9.70
N CYS A 67 2.03 -4.22 -8.38
CA CYS A 67 0.72 -4.08 -7.75
C CYS A 67 0.90 -3.18 -6.54
N ASP A 68 0.43 -1.93 -6.66
CA ASP A 68 0.63 -0.89 -5.66
C ASP A 68 -0.53 0.08 -5.69
N TYR A 69 -0.64 0.88 -4.65
CA TYR A 69 -1.61 1.95 -4.61
C TYR A 69 -1.30 3.08 -5.62
N LEU A 70 -2.37 3.69 -6.14
CA LEU A 70 -2.36 4.82 -7.03
C LEU A 70 -2.73 6.10 -6.27
N PHE A 71 -1.71 6.75 -5.69
CA PHE A 71 -1.93 7.91 -4.81
C PHE A 71 -2.01 9.25 -5.55
N SER A 72 -1.21 9.41 -6.61
CA SER A 72 -1.04 10.71 -7.24
C SER A 72 -2.29 11.10 -8.05
N VAL A 73 -2.88 12.23 -7.71
CA VAL A 73 -3.97 12.87 -8.48
C VAL A 73 -3.55 13.06 -9.94
N SER A 74 -2.30 13.46 -10.20
CA SER A 74 -1.82 13.64 -11.58
C SER A 74 -1.72 12.33 -12.36
N THR A 75 -1.41 11.22 -11.68
CA THR A 75 -1.38 9.90 -12.31
C THR A 75 -2.80 9.38 -12.54
N LYS A 76 -3.73 9.60 -11.61
CA LYS A 76 -5.15 9.28 -11.81
C LYS A 76 -5.74 10.05 -12.99
N ALA A 77 -5.44 11.35 -13.11
CA ALA A 77 -5.88 12.18 -14.23
C ALA A 77 -5.39 11.61 -15.57
N LYS A 78 -4.17 11.06 -15.64
CA LYS A 78 -3.65 10.41 -16.85
C LYS A 78 -4.40 9.12 -17.19
N TYR A 79 -4.70 8.28 -16.20
CA TYR A 79 -5.46 7.04 -16.44
C TYR A 79 -6.91 7.32 -16.82
N PHE A 80 -7.52 8.34 -16.20
CA PHE A 80 -8.93 8.69 -16.39
C PHE A 80 -9.13 9.84 -17.38
N ALA A 81 -8.13 10.15 -18.23
CA ALA A 81 -8.20 11.29 -19.16
C ALA A 81 -9.42 11.21 -20.10
N GLU A 82 -9.83 10.00 -20.47
CA GLU A 82 -10.98 9.73 -21.33
C GLU A 82 -12.27 9.42 -20.53
N LYS A 83 -12.21 9.46 -19.20
CA LYS A 83 -13.30 9.11 -18.26
C LYS A 83 -13.36 10.09 -17.08
N PRO A 84 -13.71 11.36 -17.34
CA PRO A 84 -13.72 12.42 -16.32
C PRO A 84 -14.61 12.08 -15.12
N GLU A 85 -15.69 11.33 -15.31
CA GLU A 85 -16.58 10.86 -14.25
C GLU A 85 -15.88 9.95 -13.23
N LEU A 86 -14.93 9.11 -13.69
CA LEU A 86 -14.12 8.30 -12.80
C LEU A 86 -13.09 9.14 -12.05
N PHE A 87 -12.54 10.17 -12.71
CA PHE A 87 -11.61 11.09 -12.06
C PHE A 87 -12.30 11.88 -10.96
N GLU A 88 -13.46 12.45 -11.22
CA GLU A 88 -14.25 13.19 -10.23
C GLU A 88 -14.61 12.31 -9.04
N LYS A 89 -15.09 11.08 -9.30
CA LYS A 89 -15.51 10.15 -8.25
C LYS A 89 -14.37 9.63 -7.37
N TYR A 90 -13.20 9.34 -7.96
CA TYR A 90 -12.11 8.66 -7.25
C TYR A 90 -10.85 9.52 -7.07
N ARG A 91 -10.97 10.84 -7.23
CA ARG A 91 -9.84 11.80 -7.14
C ARG A 91 -9.03 11.64 -5.86
N ASP A 92 -9.73 11.56 -4.73
CA ASP A 92 -9.13 11.54 -3.39
C ASP A 92 -9.14 10.14 -2.75
N GLU A 93 -9.82 9.18 -3.41
CA GLU A 93 -9.90 7.78 -2.96
C GLU A 93 -8.59 7.04 -3.15
N ARG A 94 -8.18 6.19 -2.22
CA ARG A 94 -7.01 5.34 -2.44
C ARG A 94 -7.44 4.15 -3.33
N LEU A 95 -6.69 3.95 -4.40
CA LEU A 95 -6.98 2.95 -5.44
C LEU A 95 -5.81 1.99 -5.57
N ILE A 96 -6.06 0.75 -5.97
CA ILE A 96 -5.03 -0.25 -6.24
C ILE A 96 -4.80 -0.32 -7.74
N ARG A 97 -3.55 -0.11 -8.18
CA ARG A 97 -3.12 -0.29 -9.57
C ARG A 97 -2.44 -1.64 -9.72
N PHE A 98 -2.98 -2.49 -10.57
CA PHE A 98 -2.41 -3.77 -10.94
C PHE A 98 -1.91 -3.73 -12.39
N SER A 99 -0.60 -3.83 -12.57
CA SER A 99 0.04 -3.86 -13.89
C SER A 99 0.37 -5.30 -14.27
N ILE A 100 -0.19 -5.75 -15.38
CA ILE A 100 -0.13 -7.13 -15.85
C ILE A 100 0.82 -7.23 -17.04
N LYS A 101 1.72 -8.22 -16.98
CA LYS A 101 2.69 -8.55 -18.01
C LYS A 101 2.03 -9.25 -19.19
N ARG A 102 2.66 -9.11 -20.34
CA ARG A 102 2.47 -9.97 -21.51
C ARG A 102 3.49 -11.11 -21.49
N PRO A 103 3.40 -12.07 -22.42
CA PRO A 103 4.42 -13.12 -22.57
C PRO A 103 5.84 -12.59 -22.78
N ASP A 104 6.01 -11.40 -23.36
CA ASP A 104 7.32 -10.75 -23.55
C ASP A 104 7.88 -10.08 -22.27
N GLY A 105 7.19 -10.21 -21.13
CA GLY A 105 7.57 -9.64 -19.85
C GLY A 105 7.27 -8.15 -19.69
N LYS A 106 6.81 -7.45 -20.75
CA LYS A 106 6.44 -6.03 -20.68
C LYS A 106 5.01 -5.86 -20.17
N VAL A 107 4.69 -4.69 -19.60
CA VAL A 107 3.32 -4.35 -19.18
C VAL A 107 2.41 -4.27 -20.40
N GLY A 108 1.39 -5.13 -20.44
CA GLY A 108 0.37 -5.16 -21.50
C GLY A 108 -0.99 -4.64 -21.09
N LYS A 109 -1.31 -4.72 -19.80
CA LYS A 109 -2.57 -4.25 -19.26
C LYS A 109 -2.33 -3.58 -17.91
N VAL A 110 -3.07 -2.52 -17.64
CA VAL A 110 -3.19 -1.94 -16.31
C VAL A 110 -4.66 -2.01 -15.91
N GLU A 111 -4.90 -2.52 -14.72
CA GLU A 111 -6.21 -2.52 -14.08
C GLU A 111 -6.15 -1.64 -12.83
N ILE A 112 -7.23 -0.92 -12.54
CA ILE A 112 -7.36 -0.08 -11.36
C ILE A 112 -8.60 -0.54 -10.60
N TYR A 113 -8.40 -0.75 -9.31
CA TYR A 113 -9.39 -1.28 -8.39
C TYR A 113 -9.62 -0.33 -7.21
N THR A 114 -10.80 -0.42 -6.59
CA THR A 114 -11.01 0.11 -5.24
C THR A 114 -10.22 -0.73 -4.22
N GLU A 115 -10.06 -0.23 -2.99
CA GLU A 115 -9.46 -1.02 -1.89
C GLU A 115 -10.20 -2.31 -1.58
N ASN A 116 -11.51 -2.32 -1.82
CA ASN A 116 -12.37 -3.48 -1.65
C ASN A 116 -12.21 -4.51 -2.80
N GLY A 117 -11.36 -4.21 -3.79
CA GLY A 117 -11.07 -5.10 -4.91
C GLY A 117 -12.10 -5.06 -6.03
N GLU A 118 -12.90 -3.99 -6.15
CA GLU A 118 -13.81 -3.80 -7.28
C GLU A 118 -13.06 -3.17 -8.45
N LEU A 119 -13.16 -3.77 -9.64
CA LEU A 119 -12.52 -3.24 -10.85
C LEU A 119 -13.29 -2.00 -11.32
N ILE A 120 -12.60 -0.87 -11.46
CA ILE A 120 -13.21 0.40 -11.91
C ILE A 120 -12.67 0.89 -13.25
N PHE A 121 -11.48 0.44 -13.65
CA PHE A 121 -10.87 0.84 -14.90
C PHE A 121 -9.86 -0.19 -15.39
N GLU A 122 -9.78 -0.35 -16.70
CA GLU A 122 -8.73 -1.12 -17.36
C GLU A 122 -8.24 -0.40 -18.61
N GLN A 123 -6.96 -0.56 -18.91
CA GLN A 123 -6.32 -0.03 -20.11
C GLN A 123 -5.32 -1.04 -20.65
N TYR A 124 -5.44 -1.35 -21.93
CA TYR A 124 -4.47 -2.14 -22.67
C TYR A 124 -3.38 -1.23 -23.25
N LYS A 125 -2.12 -1.62 -23.09
CA LYS A 125 -1.01 -0.95 -23.75
C LYS A 125 -0.86 -1.51 -25.16
N THR A 126 -1.19 -0.70 -26.16
CA THR A 126 -0.96 -1.01 -27.57
C THR A 126 0.53 -1.23 -27.82
N LEU A 127 0.85 -2.30 -28.56
CA LEU A 127 2.15 -2.45 -29.18
C LEU A 127 2.31 -1.32 -30.18
N LYS A 128 3.26 -0.41 -29.96
CA LYS A 128 3.84 0.32 -31.08
C LYS A 128 4.63 -0.70 -31.88
N LEU A 129 4.02 -1.25 -32.92
CA LEU A 129 4.75 -1.92 -34.00
C LEU A 129 5.62 -0.83 -34.62
N VAL A 130 6.94 -0.93 -34.43
CA VAL A 130 7.94 -0.09 -35.09
C VAL A 130 8.28 -0.75 -36.41
#